data_AF-A0A7S4SUB1-F1
#
_entry.id   AF-A0A7S4SUB1-F1
#
_cell.length_a   1.000
_cell.length_b   1.000
_cell.length_c   1.000
_cell.angle_alpha   90.00
_cell.angle_beta   90.00
_cell.angle_gamma   90.00
#
_symmetry.space_group_name_H-M   'P 1'
#
loop_
_entity.id
_entity.type
_entity.pdbx_description
1 polymer ?
#
loop_
_entity_poly.entity_id
_entity_poly.type
_entity_poly.pdbx_seq_one_letter_code
_entity_poly.pdbx_strand_id
1 'polypeptide(L)'
;ELKKTKTSIEEMVGSEVSVLTSLIPRLSKITGTTKSQPVKVGCMEAQNRLKYVFRLFARSIATEAHPLVIFLDDLQWADSVSLGLIESLMTDGENTSLLFIGAYRENEVSQSHPLSNMIHIIESKSIPITRIGV
;
A
#
# COMPACT_ATOMS: atom_id res chain seq x y z
N GLU A 1 -14.96 -14.88 -8.51
CA GLU A 1 -14.31 -13.87 -7.66
C GLU A 1 -13.06 -14.37 -6.95
N LEU A 2 -13.14 -15.03 -5.78
CA LEU A 2 -11.94 -15.42 -5.00
C LEU A 2 -10.87 -16.23 -5.76
N LYS A 3 -11.27 -17.12 -6.67
CA LYS A 3 -10.32 -17.87 -7.51
C LYS A 3 -9.54 -16.96 -8.47
N LYS A 4 -10.21 -15.98 -9.09
CA LYS A 4 -9.61 -15.03 -10.04
C LYS A 4 -8.65 -14.09 -9.32
N THR A 5 -9.06 -13.56 -8.16
CA THR A 5 -8.21 -12.72 -7.31
C THR A 5 -6.97 -13.48 -6.83
N LYS A 6 -7.15 -14.74 -6.40
CA LYS A 6 -6.02 -15.61 -6.04
C LYS A 6 -5.03 -15.74 -7.19
N THR A 7 -5.50 -16.12 -8.37
CA THR A 7 -4.64 -16.30 -9.55
C THR A 7 -3.92 -15.01 -9.91
N SER A 8 -4.60 -13.86 -9.90
CA SER A 8 -3.96 -12.57 -10.19
C SER A 8 -2.89 -12.19 -9.17
N ILE A 9 -3.13 -12.42 -7.88
CA ILE A 9 -2.12 -12.20 -6.83
C ILE A 9 -0.92 -13.12 -7.06
N GLU A 10 -1.14 -14.40 -7.34
CA GLU A 10 -0.05 -15.36 -7.59
C GLU A 10 0.77 -15.00 -8.84
N GLU A 11 0.12 -14.57 -9.93
CA GLU A 11 0.77 -14.18 -11.17
C GLU A 11 1.58 -12.88 -11.02
N MET A 12 1.02 -11.87 -10.34
CA MET A 12 1.69 -10.57 -10.19
C MET A 12 2.75 -10.57 -9.10
N VAL A 13 2.48 -11.23 -7.97
CA VAL A 13 3.39 -11.23 -6.81
C VAL A 13 4.40 -12.38 -6.89
N GLY A 14 4.04 -13.51 -7.48
CA GLY A 14 4.96 -14.62 -7.76
C GLY A 14 5.71 -15.12 -6.53
N SER A 15 7.04 -15.21 -6.64
CA SER A 15 7.92 -15.69 -5.55
C SER A 15 7.96 -14.76 -4.32
N GLU A 16 7.46 -13.54 -4.46
CA GLU A 16 7.51 -12.52 -3.43
C GLU A 16 6.36 -12.60 -2.41
N VAL A 17 5.44 -13.56 -2.55
CA VAL A 17 4.28 -13.72 -1.67
C VAL A 17 4.67 -13.93 -0.20
N SER A 18 5.87 -14.47 0.07
CA SER A 18 6.42 -14.60 1.42
C SER A 18 6.55 -13.25 2.15
N VAL A 19 6.85 -12.17 1.42
CA VAL A 19 6.97 -10.82 1.98
C VAL A 19 5.59 -10.33 2.43
N LEU A 20 4.55 -10.50 1.61
CA LEU A 20 3.18 -10.10 1.97
C LEU A 20 2.63 -10.93 3.13
N THR A 21 2.84 -12.25 3.10
CA THR A 21 2.31 -13.15 4.13
C THR A 21 2.99 -12.98 5.48
N SER A 22 4.17 -12.36 5.53
CA SER A 22 4.80 -11.98 6.80
C SER A 22 4.06 -10.83 7.50
N LEU A 23 3.46 -9.91 6.73
CA LEU A 23 2.69 -8.77 7.26
C LEU A 23 1.20 -9.05 7.38
N ILE A 24 0.63 -9.75 6.41
CA ILE A 24 -0.78 -10.13 6.38
C ILE A 24 -0.85 -11.65 6.38
N PRO A 25 -0.69 -12.32 7.53
CA PRO A 25 -0.67 -13.79 7.61
C PRO A 25 -1.90 -14.46 6.99
N ARG A 26 -3.05 -13.76 6.97
CA ARG A 26 -4.29 -14.26 6.36
C ARG A 26 -4.17 -14.46 4.84
N LEU A 27 -3.28 -13.74 4.15
CA LEU A 27 -3.07 -13.93 2.72
C LEU A 27 -2.56 -15.33 2.37
N SER A 28 -1.85 -16.00 3.30
CA SER A 28 -1.39 -17.39 3.09
C SER A 28 -2.53 -18.37 2.83
N LYS A 29 -3.72 -18.10 3.41
CA LYS A 29 -4.92 -18.91 3.17
C LYS A 29 -5.52 -18.69 1.79
N ILE A 30 -5.30 -17.51 1.20
CA ILE A 30 -5.82 -17.12 -0.11
C ILE A 30 -4.86 -17.64 -1.20
N THR A 31 -3.56 -17.34 -1.07
CA THR A 31 -2.53 -17.75 -2.05
C THR A 31 -2.11 -19.21 -1.91
N GLY A 32 -2.57 -19.92 -0.88
CA GLY A 32 -2.17 -21.32 -0.63
C GLY A 32 -0.66 -21.50 -0.42
N THR A 33 0.09 -20.41 -0.20
CA THR A 33 1.54 -20.44 -0.02
C THR A 33 1.87 -20.93 1.38
N THR A 34 2.63 -22.01 1.47
CA THR A 34 3.23 -22.46 2.73
C THR A 34 4.24 -21.43 3.19
N LYS A 35 4.28 -21.14 4.50
CA LYS A 35 5.16 -20.14 5.14
C LYS A 35 6.63 -20.33 4.74
N SER A 36 7.05 -19.70 3.65
CA SER A 36 8.47 -19.49 3.34
C SER A 36 8.88 -18.22 4.05
N GLN A 37 9.94 -18.28 4.85
CA GLN A 37 10.46 -17.07 5.47
C GLN A 37 11.02 -16.16 4.37
N PRO A 38 10.74 -14.85 4.40
CA PRO A 38 11.38 -13.93 3.48
C PRO A 38 12.90 -14.00 3.66
N VAL A 39 13.63 -13.87 2.55
CA VAL A 39 15.09 -13.87 2.57
C VAL A 39 15.58 -12.77 3.51
N LYS A 40 16.53 -13.09 4.39
CA LYS A 40 17.15 -12.09 5.27
C LYS A 40 17.95 -11.10 4.43
N VAL A 41 17.53 -9.85 4.47
CA VAL A 41 18.15 -8.73 3.76
C VAL A 41 18.37 -7.56 4.74
N GLY A 42 19.13 -6.55 4.32
CA GLY A 42 19.30 -5.34 5.13
C GLY A 42 18.00 -4.56 5.29
N CYS A 43 17.91 -3.69 6.32
CA CYS A 43 16.69 -2.95 6.63
C CYS A 43 16.13 -2.13 5.45
N MET A 44 17.01 -1.44 4.72
CA MET A 44 16.62 -0.63 3.57
C MET A 44 16.07 -1.49 2.42
N GLU A 45 16.72 -2.63 2.16
CA GLU A 45 16.29 -3.56 1.13
C GLU A 45 14.96 -4.22 1.50
N ALA A 46 14.75 -4.58 2.77
CA ALA A 46 13.47 -5.09 3.24
C ALA A 46 12.33 -4.09 3.02
N GLN A 47 12.55 -2.81 3.31
CA GLN A 47 11.56 -1.76 3.08
C GLN A 47 11.26 -1.54 1.60
N ASN A 48 12.28 -1.51 0.74
CA ASN A 48 12.11 -1.36 -0.71
C ASN A 48 11.36 -2.54 -1.32
N ARG A 49 11.73 -3.76 -0.90
CA ARG A 49 11.07 -4.99 -1.30
C ARG A 49 9.61 -4.98 -0.86
N LEU A 50 9.34 -4.58 0.38
CA LEU A 50 7.97 -4.46 0.86
C LEU A 50 7.15 -3.47 0.02
N LYS A 51 7.67 -2.26 -0.23
CA LYS A 51 7.01 -1.25 -1.10
C LYS A 51 6.71 -1.81 -2.49
N TYR A 52 7.68 -2.48 -3.11
CA TYR A 52 7.52 -3.11 -4.41
C TYR A 52 6.39 -4.16 -4.42
N VAL A 53 6.44 -5.09 -3.46
CA VAL A 53 5.49 -6.18 -3.38
C VAL A 53 4.08 -5.68 -3.04
N PHE A 54 3.98 -4.65 -2.20
CA PHE A 54 2.69 -4.05 -1.84
C PHE A 54 2.03 -3.34 -3.04
N ARG A 55 2.81 -2.71 -3.92
CA ARG A 55 2.32 -2.18 -5.21
C ARG A 55 1.79 -3.29 -6.11
N LEU A 56 2.55 -4.38 -6.30
CA LEU A 56 2.10 -5.52 -7.09
C LEU A 56 0.79 -6.12 -6.56
N PHE A 57 0.71 -6.26 -5.24
CA PHE A 57 -0.52 -6.71 -4.58
C PHE A 57 -1.69 -5.77 -4.87
N ALA A 58 -1.51 -4.46 -4.68
CA ALA A 58 -2.56 -3.49 -4.97
C ALA A 58 -3.02 -3.57 -6.43
N ARG A 59 -2.11 -3.59 -7.40
CA ARG A 59 -2.44 -3.75 -8.84
C ARG A 59 -3.21 -5.04 -9.15
N SER A 60 -2.89 -6.13 -8.46
CA SER A 60 -3.57 -7.43 -8.68
C SER A 60 -5.05 -7.44 -8.24
N ILE A 61 -5.43 -6.52 -7.36
CA ILE A 61 -6.79 -6.44 -6.82
C ILE A 61 -7.51 -5.14 -7.20
N ALA A 62 -6.79 -4.11 -7.64
CA ALA A 62 -7.29 -2.83 -8.10
C ALA A 62 -7.29 -2.81 -9.63
N THR A 63 -8.40 -3.24 -10.22
CA THR A 63 -8.58 -3.31 -11.68
C THR A 63 -9.73 -2.42 -12.12
N GLU A 64 -9.82 -2.04 -13.39
CA GLU A 64 -10.94 -1.22 -13.86
C GLU A 64 -12.31 -1.87 -13.61
N ALA A 65 -12.36 -3.21 -13.70
CA ALA A 65 -13.58 -3.98 -13.40
C ALA A 65 -13.86 -4.10 -11.89
N HIS A 66 -12.84 -3.93 -11.05
CA HIS A 66 -12.91 -4.04 -9.59
C HIS A 66 -12.03 -2.95 -8.95
N PRO A 67 -12.48 -1.68 -8.93
CA PRO A 67 -11.69 -0.61 -8.34
C PRO A 67 -11.55 -0.82 -6.83
N LEU A 68 -10.35 -0.54 -6.31
CA LEU A 68 -10.04 -0.66 -4.89
C LEU A 68 -10.24 0.70 -4.21
N VAL A 69 -10.98 0.71 -3.11
CA VAL A 69 -11.07 1.87 -2.21
C VAL A 69 -10.44 1.50 -0.88
N ILE A 70 -9.45 2.28 -0.43
CA ILE A 70 -8.84 2.16 0.88
C ILE A 70 -9.25 3.36 1.72
N PHE A 71 -9.87 3.11 2.87
CA PHE A 71 -10.15 4.13 3.88
C PHE A 71 -9.32 3.86 5.13
N LEU A 72 -8.59 4.88 5.60
CA LEU A 72 -7.84 4.85 6.86
C LEU A 72 -8.15 6.07 7.70
N ASP A 73 -8.44 5.85 8.98
CA ASP A 73 -8.66 6.88 9.99
C ASP A 73 -7.41 7.09 10.86
N ASP A 74 -7.38 8.17 11.62
CA ASP A 74 -6.31 8.55 12.55
C ASP A 74 -4.90 8.56 11.93
N LEU A 75 -4.75 9.04 10.69
CA LEU A 75 -3.44 9.06 10.01
C LEU A 75 -2.37 9.89 10.72
N GLN A 76 -2.76 10.80 11.63
CA GLN A 76 -1.81 11.54 12.46
C GLN A 76 -0.99 10.64 13.41
N TRP A 77 -1.41 9.39 13.64
CA TRP A 77 -0.66 8.42 14.46
C TRP A 77 0.14 7.42 13.63
N ALA A 78 0.09 7.51 12.30
CA ALA A 78 0.83 6.59 11.43
C ALA A 78 2.34 6.86 11.49
N ASP A 79 3.13 5.80 11.62
CA ASP A 79 4.59 5.92 11.54
C ASP A 79 5.08 6.21 10.11
N SER A 80 6.35 6.62 10.00
CA SER A 80 6.95 7.00 8.72
C SER A 80 7.06 5.84 7.72
N VAL A 81 7.15 4.60 8.21
CA VAL A 81 7.22 3.40 7.35
C VAL A 81 5.87 3.13 6.71
N SER A 82 4.79 3.22 7.49
CA SER A 82 3.40 3.06 7.06
C SER A 82 3.01 4.15 6.06
N LEU A 83 3.33 5.41 6.36
CA LEU A 83 3.11 6.52 5.43
C LEU A 83 3.94 6.35 4.16
N GLY A 84 5.18 5.87 4.26
CA GLY A 84 6.00 5.54 3.10
C GLY A 84 5.44 4.42 2.21
N LEU A 85 4.62 3.52 2.75
CA LEU A 85 3.89 2.53 1.96
C LEU A 85 2.70 3.14 1.23
N ILE A 86 1.94 4.02 1.90
CA ILE A 86 0.83 4.75 1.29
C ILE A 86 1.37 5.63 0.15
N GLU A 87 2.45 6.38 0.37
CA GLU A 87 3.14 7.15 -0.66
C GLU A 87 3.55 6.27 -1.84
N SER A 88 4.11 5.08 -1.57
CA SER A 88 4.52 4.15 -2.62
C SER A 88 3.33 3.63 -3.44
N LEU A 89 2.16 3.46 -2.84
CA LEU A 89 0.95 3.05 -3.55
C LEU A 89 0.37 4.19 -4.39
N MET A 90 0.25 5.38 -3.80
CA MET A 90 -0.36 6.54 -4.44
C MET A 90 0.47 7.04 -5.61
N THR A 91 1.79 6.92 -5.51
CA THR A 91 2.72 7.37 -6.55
C THR A 91 3.06 6.30 -7.58
N ASP A 92 2.35 5.17 -7.56
CA ASP A 92 2.47 4.12 -8.55
C ASP A 92 1.63 4.43 -9.79
N GLY A 93 2.28 4.89 -10.86
CA GLY A 93 1.60 5.30 -12.11
C GLY A 93 0.90 4.16 -12.87
N GLU A 94 1.18 2.89 -12.55
CA GLU A 94 0.46 1.75 -13.15
C GLU A 94 -0.82 1.39 -12.38
N ASN A 95 -1.04 1.96 -11.18
CA ASN A 95 -2.20 1.67 -10.36
C ASN A 95 -3.33 2.68 -10.65
N THR A 96 -4.08 2.45 -11.71
CA THR A 96 -5.09 3.40 -12.22
C THR A 96 -6.46 3.28 -11.54
N SER A 97 -6.70 2.21 -10.79
CA SER A 97 -8.02 1.86 -10.23
C SER A 97 -8.02 1.84 -8.70
N LEU A 98 -7.26 2.76 -8.08
CA LEU A 98 -7.15 2.92 -6.63
C LEU A 98 -7.67 4.30 -6.21
N LEU A 99 -8.59 4.31 -5.24
CA LEU A 99 -8.97 5.49 -4.47
C LEU A 99 -8.50 5.32 -3.03
N PHE A 100 -7.77 6.30 -2.52
CA PHE A 100 -7.36 6.36 -1.11
C PHE A 100 -8.07 7.51 -0.41
N ILE A 101 -8.68 7.22 0.74
CA ILE A 101 -9.37 8.18 1.58
C ILE A 101 -8.69 8.12 2.95
N GLY A 102 -8.15 9.25 3.39
CA GLY A 102 -7.48 9.40 4.67
C GLY A 102 -8.17 10.44 5.53
N ALA A 103 -8.39 10.13 6.80
CA ALA A 103 -8.83 11.08 7.80
C ALA A 103 -7.70 11.34 8.82
N TYR A 104 -7.54 12.62 9.20
CA TYR A 104 -6.59 13.02 10.24
C TYR A 104 -7.05 14.30 10.94
N ARG A 105 -6.53 14.52 12.15
CA ARG A 105 -6.75 15.75 12.91
C ARG A 105 -5.73 16.81 12.51
N GLU A 106 -6.18 17.89 11.87
CA GLU A 106 -5.29 18.97 11.37
C GLU A 106 -4.42 19.58 12.49
N ASN A 107 -4.99 19.74 13.68
CA ASN A 107 -4.28 20.29 14.85
C ASN A 107 -3.19 19.36 15.43
N GLU A 108 -3.14 18.09 15.04
CA GLU A 108 -2.11 17.13 15.47
C GLU A 108 -1.01 16.94 14.41
N VAL A 109 -1.11 17.58 13.24
CA VAL A 109 -0.22 17.38 12.10
C VAL A 109 0.50 18.69 11.76
N SER A 110 1.74 18.81 12.23
CA SER A 110 2.60 19.96 11.93
C SER A 110 3.17 19.91 10.50
N GLN A 111 3.78 21.00 10.03
CA GLN A 111 4.47 21.03 8.73
C GLN A 111 5.64 20.04 8.65
N SER A 112 6.28 19.71 9.77
CA SER A 112 7.37 18.72 9.84
C SER A 112 6.87 17.28 10.04
N HIS A 113 5.56 17.08 10.19
CA HIS A 113 5.00 15.76 10.39
C HIS A 113 5.17 14.89 9.13
N PRO A 114 5.50 13.59 9.24
CA PRO A 114 5.66 12.71 8.09
C PRO A 114 4.45 12.67 7.14
N LEU A 115 3.23 12.79 7.69
CA LEU A 115 1.99 12.87 6.90
C LEU A 115 1.98 14.10 5.97
N SER A 116 2.41 15.26 6.46
CA SER A 116 2.49 16.50 5.66
C SER A 116 3.47 16.33 4.50
N ASN A 117 4.61 15.70 4.75
CA ASN A 117 5.59 15.40 3.70
C ASN A 117 5.03 14.43 2.64
N MET A 118 4.35 13.36 3.07
CA MET A 118 3.71 12.42 2.14
C MET A 118 2.69 13.12 1.25
N ILE A 119 1.81 13.95 1.82
CA ILE A 119 0.81 14.72 1.07
C ILE A 119 1.49 15.63 0.05
N HIS A 120 2.54 16.35 0.45
CA HIS A 120 3.29 17.22 -0.44
C HIS A 120 3.93 16.47 -1.62
N ILE A 121 4.50 15.29 -1.37
CA ILE A 121 5.07 14.43 -2.43
C ILE A 121 3.98 14.00 -3.41
N ILE A 122 2.82 13.58 -2.92
CA ILE A 122 1.69 13.17 -3.76
C ILE A 122 1.21 14.35 -4.63
N GLU A 123 1.07 15.54 -4.05
CA GLU A 123 0.70 16.76 -4.79
C GLU A 123 1.71 17.11 -5.88
N SER A 124 3.01 17.00 -5.58
CA SER A 124 4.08 17.30 -6.54
C SER A 124 4.06 16.39 -7.77
N LYS A 125 3.48 15.19 -7.65
CA LYS A 125 3.34 14.21 -8.74
C LYS A 125 2.04 14.36 -9.53
N SER A 126 1.30 15.45 -9.33
CA SER A 126 0.04 15.73 -10.04
C SER A 126 -1.03 14.64 -9.86
N ILE A 127 -0.99 13.91 -8.74
CA ILE A 127 -2.02 12.95 -8.38
C ILE A 127 -3.23 13.74 -7.85
N PRO A 128 -4.46 13.46 -8.33
CA PRO A 128 -5.65 14.16 -7.86
C PRO A 128 -5.83 14.00 -6.35
N ILE A 129 -5.88 15.12 -5.63
CA ILE A 129 -6.16 15.16 -4.20
C ILE A 129 -7.36 16.08 -3.95
N THR A 130 -8.28 15.62 -3.11
CA THR A 130 -9.39 16.44 -2.62
C THR A 130 -9.30 16.49 -1.11
N ARG A 131 -9.30 17.70 -0.55
CA ARG A 131 -9.39 17.93 0.89
C ARG A 131 -10.83 18.26 1.24
N ILE A 132 -11.38 17.56 2.22
CA ILE A 132 -12.73 17.80 2.73
C ILE A 132 -12.54 18.26 4.17
N GLY A 133 -12.80 19.54 4.42
CA GLY A 133 -12.85 20.10 5.77
C GLY A 133 -14.24 19.95 6.37
N VAL A 134 -14.31 19.88 7.69
CA VAL A 134 -15.54 20.05 8.48
C VAL A 134 -15.50 21.41 9.15
#